data_AF-A0A0D6Q4R7-F1
#
_entry.id   AF-A0A0D6Q4R7-F1
#
_cell.length_a   1.000
_cell.length_b   1.000
_cell.length_c   1.000
_cell.angle_alpha   90.00
_cell.angle_beta   90.00
_cell.angle_gamma   90.00
#
_symmetry.space_group_name_H-M   'P 1'
#
loop_
_entity.id
_entity.type
_entity.pdbx_description
1 polymer ?
#
loop_
_entity_poly.entity_id
_entity_poly.type
_entity_poly.pdbx_seq_one_letter_code
_entity_poly.pdbx_strand_id
1 'polypeptide(L)'
;MSSPYPDLNDPALRDRAVRAAQGQEAFDTLLVNGRVADVATGEVRDADVGLVGPLIASVHPRGTFREAGEVIDLGGRIVAPGLIDSHLHIESSMVTPRTYAGVVVPQGTTTICWDPHEVGNVGGLEAVRWAIAASRGLPLRIIVLAPSCVPSAPGLERSGATFDGTAMQEMLSWPEVGGVAEIMDMRGVLARTPLMRSITQAGLDSGKLVCGHARDLAGKGLQGFLAAGIESDHEITSEADLLEKIRAGMTIELRVSHEDILPQAVALFHKLGYVPQTVTLCTDDIFPDDLVSRGGMAYMLRRLVQLGLDPVQALRAATLNTAMRLQRRDLGLVAPGRRADLVVFDDLTEFRAHHVFASGRHVAENGELCEALRPDPVAAPTETMKLALTTEQSFYIRASGTHARVRTVAIPRTTRWGERDVAVKDGHVVIPEDAALMAVFNRYGASDVPGLGILEGWGEWSGAVATTVLHDSHNLAVIGRGEADMMLAANTLIKSGGGMVAVRDGKVLAHLELPVCGLLSAAAPEEVARQFNAVRDACASVTTWNGHTAVIKLMIGASLACNPGPHVTDMGITSGMTGEVVTDCVLA
;
A
#
# COMPACT_ATOMS: atom_id res chain seq x y z
N MET A 1 -20.63 -21.76 -15.19
CA MET A 1 -19.65 -21.09 -14.31
C MET A 1 -18.64 -22.13 -13.89
N SER A 2 -17.36 -21.90 -14.14
CA SER A 2 -16.27 -22.75 -13.62
C SER A 2 -16.30 -22.72 -12.08
N SER A 3 -15.80 -23.79 -11.45
CA SER A 3 -15.62 -23.84 -9.99
C SER A 3 -14.75 -22.65 -9.54
N PRO A 4 -15.10 -21.91 -8.46
CA PRO A 4 -14.27 -20.83 -7.92
C PRO A 4 -12.93 -21.32 -7.36
N TYR A 5 -12.79 -22.63 -7.12
CA TYR A 5 -11.59 -23.28 -6.62
C TYR A 5 -11.27 -24.52 -7.48
N PRO A 6 -10.82 -24.36 -8.73
CA PRO A 6 -10.58 -25.51 -9.60
C PRO A 6 -9.49 -26.44 -9.05
N ASP A 7 -8.56 -25.90 -8.27
CA ASP A 7 -7.47 -26.64 -7.62
C ASP A 7 -7.90 -27.40 -6.35
N LEU A 8 -8.88 -26.89 -5.58
CA LEU A 8 -9.40 -27.57 -4.38
C LEU A 8 -10.55 -28.53 -4.67
N ASN A 9 -11.24 -28.37 -5.79
CA ASN A 9 -12.46 -29.12 -6.09
C ASN A 9 -12.25 -30.29 -7.06
N ASP A 10 -10.99 -30.64 -7.34
CA ASP A 10 -10.67 -31.87 -8.05
C ASP A 10 -11.22 -33.10 -7.29
N PRO A 11 -12.06 -33.95 -7.92
CA PRO A 11 -12.65 -35.10 -7.24
C PRO A 11 -11.62 -36.09 -6.69
N ALA A 12 -10.52 -36.34 -7.42
CA ALA A 12 -9.49 -37.28 -6.96
C ALA A 12 -8.78 -36.76 -5.71
N LEU A 13 -8.46 -35.47 -5.65
CA LEU A 13 -7.97 -34.80 -4.45
C LEU A 13 -8.96 -34.93 -3.28
N ARG A 14 -10.26 -34.66 -3.51
CA ARG A 14 -11.29 -34.71 -2.47
C ARG A 14 -11.48 -36.12 -1.93
N ASP A 15 -11.58 -37.12 -2.80
CA ASP A 15 -11.72 -38.52 -2.43
C ASP A 15 -10.51 -38.98 -1.60
N ARG A 16 -9.31 -38.59 -2.00
CA ARG A 16 -8.08 -38.86 -1.25
C ARG A 16 -8.08 -38.20 0.13
N ALA A 17 -8.43 -36.91 0.21
CA ALA A 17 -8.51 -36.19 1.48
C ALA A 17 -9.53 -36.81 2.43
N VAL A 18 -10.68 -37.27 1.92
CA VAL A 18 -11.69 -37.99 2.71
C VAL A 18 -11.15 -39.32 3.23
N ARG A 19 -10.51 -40.13 2.38
CA ARG A 19 -9.91 -41.41 2.81
C ARG A 19 -8.81 -41.21 3.86
N ALA A 20 -7.97 -40.19 3.70
CA ALA A 20 -6.95 -39.85 4.69
C ALA A 20 -7.58 -39.43 6.04
N ALA A 21 -8.60 -38.56 6.01
CA ALA A 21 -9.32 -38.16 7.22
C ALA A 21 -10.08 -39.32 7.90
N GLN A 22 -10.41 -40.38 7.16
CA GLN A 22 -10.99 -41.62 7.67
C GLN A 22 -9.95 -42.68 8.09
N GLY A 23 -8.65 -42.38 7.99
CA GLY A 23 -7.57 -43.31 8.34
C GLY A 23 -7.38 -44.48 7.38
N GLN A 24 -7.89 -44.35 6.15
CA GLN A 24 -7.76 -45.36 5.09
C GLN A 24 -6.54 -45.12 4.19
N GLU A 25 -6.00 -43.89 4.21
CA GLU A 25 -4.77 -43.50 3.53
C GLU A 25 -3.93 -42.58 4.43
N ALA A 26 -2.64 -42.47 4.13
CA ALA A 26 -1.75 -41.55 4.82
C ALA A 26 -1.96 -40.09 4.35
N PHE A 27 -1.73 -39.14 5.26
CA PHE A 27 -1.64 -37.72 4.90
C PHE A 27 -0.39 -37.45 4.05
N ASP A 28 -0.36 -36.34 3.30
CA ASP A 28 0.89 -35.85 2.71
C ASP A 28 1.83 -35.34 3.80
N THR A 29 1.32 -34.43 4.63
CA THR A 29 2.02 -33.85 5.78
C THR A 29 1.13 -33.93 7.01
N LEU A 30 1.69 -34.35 8.14
CA LEU A 30 1.02 -34.37 9.43
C LEU A 30 1.79 -33.50 10.42
N LEU A 31 1.13 -32.44 10.90
CA LEU A 31 1.65 -31.55 11.94
C LEU A 31 1.22 -32.09 13.30
N VAL A 32 2.19 -32.52 14.12
CA VAL A 32 1.91 -33.19 15.41
C VAL A 32 2.36 -32.37 16.61
N ASN A 33 1.77 -32.64 17.77
CA ASN A 33 2.06 -31.96 19.04
C ASN A 33 1.84 -30.44 18.99
N GLY A 34 0.93 -29.97 18.13
CA GLY A 34 0.60 -28.55 17.97
C GLY A 34 -0.54 -28.07 18.86
N ARG A 35 -0.69 -26.76 18.98
CA ARG A 35 -1.89 -26.09 19.50
C ARG A 35 -2.53 -25.31 18.36
N VAL A 36 -3.83 -25.42 18.12
CA VAL A 36 -4.53 -24.64 17.09
C VAL A 36 -5.08 -23.37 17.73
N ALA A 37 -4.74 -22.20 17.17
CA ALA A 37 -5.44 -20.95 17.42
C ALA A 37 -6.78 -20.97 16.67
N ASP A 38 -7.82 -21.42 17.35
CA ASP A 38 -9.15 -21.60 16.79
C ASP A 38 -9.87 -20.24 16.71
N VAL A 39 -9.66 -19.53 15.61
CA VAL A 39 -10.27 -18.22 15.38
C VAL A 39 -11.80 -18.29 15.28
N ALA A 40 -12.42 -19.46 15.12
CA ALA A 40 -13.88 -19.59 15.15
C ALA A 40 -14.42 -19.53 16.58
N THR A 41 -13.79 -20.22 17.54
CA THR A 41 -14.25 -20.26 18.94
C THR A 41 -13.58 -19.21 19.83
N GLY A 42 -12.40 -18.74 19.45
CA GLY A 42 -11.55 -17.87 20.28
C GLY A 42 -10.60 -18.64 21.20
N GLU A 43 -10.46 -19.96 21.03
CA GLU A 43 -9.64 -20.80 21.91
C GLU A 43 -8.25 -21.08 21.32
N VAL A 44 -7.28 -21.42 22.18
CA VAL A 44 -6.05 -22.10 21.80
C VAL A 44 -6.11 -23.51 22.35
N ARG A 45 -6.20 -24.53 21.49
CA ARG A 45 -6.48 -25.92 21.89
C ARG A 45 -5.51 -26.92 21.30
N ASP A 46 -5.21 -27.97 22.05
CA ASP A 46 -4.36 -29.06 21.59
C ASP A 46 -5.00 -29.81 20.41
N ALA A 47 -4.30 -29.92 19.28
CA ALA A 47 -4.72 -30.69 18.12
C ALA A 47 -3.55 -30.94 17.16
N ASP A 48 -3.65 -32.04 16.42
CA ASP A 48 -2.80 -32.33 15.26
C ASP A 48 -3.55 -31.96 13.97
N VAL A 49 -2.82 -31.64 12.90
CA VAL A 49 -3.39 -31.18 11.63
C VAL A 49 -2.83 -32.02 10.48
N GLY A 50 -3.71 -32.70 9.74
CA GLY A 50 -3.36 -33.53 8.59
C GLY A 50 -3.68 -32.84 7.26
N LEU A 51 -2.71 -32.81 6.35
CA LEU A 51 -2.80 -32.15 5.05
C LEU A 51 -2.80 -33.17 3.90
N VAL A 52 -3.59 -32.91 2.86
CA VAL A 52 -3.58 -33.67 1.59
C VAL A 52 -3.59 -32.67 0.44
N GLY A 53 -2.50 -32.61 -0.31
CA GLY A 53 -2.24 -31.58 -1.30
C GLY A 53 -2.53 -30.19 -0.72
N PRO A 54 -3.35 -29.36 -1.38
CA PRO A 54 -3.69 -28.03 -0.89
C PRO A 54 -4.76 -27.99 0.21
N LEU A 55 -5.31 -29.13 0.65
CA LEU A 55 -6.39 -29.20 1.63
C LEU A 55 -5.87 -29.50 3.04
N ILE A 56 -6.46 -28.83 4.02
CA ILE A 56 -6.54 -29.36 5.37
C ILE A 56 -7.54 -30.51 5.31
N ALA A 57 -7.06 -31.75 5.45
CA ALA A 57 -7.91 -32.93 5.43
C ALA A 57 -8.53 -33.20 6.81
N SER A 58 -7.78 -32.91 7.89
CA SER A 58 -8.23 -33.18 9.26
C SER A 58 -7.63 -32.24 10.30
N VAL A 59 -8.40 -31.92 11.32
CA VAL A 59 -7.95 -31.30 12.59
C VAL A 59 -8.51 -32.17 13.70
N HIS A 60 -7.65 -32.82 14.47
CA HIS A 60 -8.05 -33.95 15.33
C HIS A 60 -7.29 -33.98 16.67
N PRO A 61 -7.77 -34.76 17.66
CA PRO A 61 -7.04 -34.95 18.92
C PRO A 61 -5.64 -35.50 18.68
N ARG A 62 -4.67 -35.05 19.47
CA ARG A 62 -3.26 -35.45 19.32
C ARG A 62 -3.07 -36.96 19.34
N GLY A 63 -2.22 -37.48 18.46
CA GLY A 63 -1.87 -38.89 18.40
C GLY A 63 -2.94 -39.81 17.80
N THR A 64 -4.03 -39.24 17.24
CA THR A 64 -5.06 -40.03 16.53
C THR A 64 -4.49 -40.71 15.28
N PHE A 65 -3.61 -40.02 14.55
CA PHE A 65 -2.95 -40.54 13.35
C PHE A 65 -1.42 -40.53 13.53
N ARG A 66 -0.73 -41.43 12.82
CA ARG A 66 0.74 -41.52 12.83
C ARG A 66 1.36 -41.67 11.43
N GLU A 67 0.53 -41.98 10.43
CA GLU A 67 1.00 -42.26 9.07
C GLU A 67 0.82 -41.02 8.18
N ALA A 68 1.94 -40.54 7.64
CA ALA A 68 2.00 -39.46 6.65
C ALA A 68 3.27 -39.61 5.81
N GLY A 69 3.29 -39.00 4.62
CA GLY A 69 4.51 -38.87 3.83
C GLY A 69 5.60 -38.08 4.58
N GLU A 70 5.18 -37.04 5.30
CA GLU A 70 6.02 -36.21 6.16
C GLU A 70 5.32 -35.98 7.51
N VAL A 71 6.07 -36.09 8.61
CA VAL A 71 5.59 -35.79 9.96
C VAL A 71 6.45 -34.67 10.53
N ILE A 72 5.82 -33.57 10.94
CA ILE A 72 6.48 -32.40 11.50
C ILE A 72 6.03 -32.23 12.95
N ASP A 73 6.96 -32.40 13.88
CA ASP A 73 6.71 -32.18 15.31
C ASP A 73 6.79 -30.69 15.64
N LEU A 74 5.67 -30.11 16.05
CA LEU A 74 5.57 -28.69 16.35
C LEU A 74 6.06 -28.34 17.76
N GLY A 75 6.31 -29.33 18.63
CA GLY A 75 6.85 -29.10 19.97
C GLY A 75 5.99 -28.17 20.85
N GLY A 76 4.67 -28.20 20.69
CA GLY A 76 3.74 -27.33 21.41
C GLY A 76 3.53 -25.94 20.78
N ARG A 77 4.12 -25.65 19.61
CA ARG A 77 3.89 -24.39 18.88
C ARG A 77 2.45 -24.27 18.37
N ILE A 78 2.12 -23.06 17.90
CA ILE A 78 0.73 -22.67 17.64
C ILE A 78 0.46 -22.61 16.15
N VAL A 79 -0.41 -23.47 15.64
CA VAL A 79 -0.93 -23.46 14.27
C VAL A 79 -2.05 -22.43 14.17
N ALA A 80 -1.92 -21.48 13.25
CA ALA A 80 -2.93 -20.49 12.90
C ALA A 80 -3.15 -20.49 11.37
N PRO A 81 -4.27 -19.93 10.88
CA PRO A 81 -4.41 -19.65 9.46
C PRO A 81 -3.33 -18.66 9.01
N GLY A 82 -2.82 -18.81 7.80
CA GLY A 82 -1.90 -17.83 7.21
C GLY A 82 -2.53 -16.44 7.17
N LEU A 83 -1.71 -15.42 7.43
CA LEU A 83 -2.19 -14.05 7.58
C LEU A 83 -2.66 -13.47 6.25
N ILE A 84 -3.71 -12.65 6.31
CA ILE A 84 -4.32 -11.97 5.17
C ILE A 84 -4.28 -10.46 5.40
N ASP A 85 -3.56 -9.75 4.53
CA ASP A 85 -3.58 -8.29 4.47
C ASP A 85 -4.74 -7.82 3.58
N SER A 86 -5.69 -7.06 4.14
CA SER A 86 -6.91 -6.68 3.41
C SER A 86 -6.75 -5.50 2.46
N HIS A 87 -5.66 -4.72 2.56
CA HIS A 87 -5.42 -3.55 1.71
C HIS A 87 -3.97 -3.07 1.81
N LEU A 88 -3.24 -3.02 0.70
CA LEU A 88 -1.89 -2.49 0.68
C LEU A 88 -1.45 -2.04 -0.72
N HIS A 89 -0.30 -1.35 -0.73
CA HIS A 89 0.47 -0.99 -1.92
C HIS A 89 1.88 -1.58 -1.81
N ILE A 90 2.23 -2.54 -2.69
CA ILE A 90 3.59 -3.10 -2.73
C ILE A 90 4.61 -2.00 -3.04
N GLU A 91 4.16 -1.00 -3.80
CA GLU A 91 4.96 0.09 -4.30
C GLU A 91 5.49 1.01 -3.21
N SER A 92 4.75 1.17 -2.12
CA SER A 92 5.17 1.94 -0.94
C SER A 92 6.37 1.30 -0.23
N SER A 93 6.57 -0.01 -0.41
CA SER A 93 7.76 -0.74 0.02
C SER A 93 8.92 -0.67 -0.98
N MET A 94 8.74 -0.02 -2.13
CA MET A 94 9.78 0.26 -3.13
C MET A 94 10.45 -0.99 -3.71
N VAL A 95 9.80 -2.14 -3.60
CA VAL A 95 10.31 -3.44 -4.04
C VAL A 95 9.34 -4.10 -5.03
N THR A 96 9.83 -5.01 -5.86
CA THR A 96 8.96 -5.79 -6.76
C THR A 96 8.06 -6.78 -6.01
N PRO A 97 6.94 -7.25 -6.60
CA PRO A 97 6.06 -8.25 -5.96
C PRO A 97 6.79 -9.53 -5.51
N ARG A 98 7.75 -10.00 -6.31
CA ARG A 98 8.61 -11.14 -5.95
C ARG A 98 9.42 -10.86 -4.70
N THR A 99 10.06 -9.69 -4.64
CA THR A 99 10.88 -9.29 -3.48
C THR A 99 10.02 -9.10 -2.23
N TYR A 100 8.85 -8.46 -2.37
CA TYR A 100 7.87 -8.32 -1.30
C TYR A 100 7.44 -9.68 -0.73
N ALA A 101 7.09 -10.64 -1.60
CA ALA A 101 6.75 -12.00 -1.19
C ALA A 101 7.90 -12.70 -0.43
N GLY A 102 9.14 -12.45 -0.83
CA GLY A 102 10.33 -12.95 -0.14
C GLY A 102 10.47 -12.45 1.30
N VAL A 103 9.92 -11.29 1.62
CA VAL A 103 9.95 -10.70 2.97
C VAL A 103 8.77 -11.15 3.81
N VAL A 104 7.54 -11.10 3.28
CA VAL A 104 6.33 -11.29 4.09
C VAL A 104 5.90 -12.75 4.25
N VAL A 105 6.21 -13.62 3.28
CA VAL A 105 5.85 -15.05 3.37
C VAL A 105 6.56 -15.72 4.53
N PRO A 106 7.88 -15.54 4.74
CA PRO A 106 8.55 -16.11 5.90
C PRO A 106 8.05 -15.58 7.26
N GLN A 107 7.32 -14.47 7.26
CA GLN A 107 6.68 -13.90 8.46
C GLN A 107 5.26 -14.44 8.69
N GLY A 108 4.72 -15.27 7.78
CA GLY A 108 3.42 -15.91 7.91
C GLY A 108 2.29 -15.30 7.08
N THR A 109 2.55 -14.26 6.28
CA THR A 109 1.55 -13.70 5.35
C THR A 109 1.43 -14.60 4.13
N THR A 110 0.23 -15.12 3.88
CA THR A 110 -0.04 -16.02 2.74
C THR A 110 -0.98 -15.42 1.71
N THR A 111 -1.71 -14.35 2.06
CA THR A 111 -2.56 -13.62 1.12
C THR A 111 -2.47 -12.12 1.35
N ILE A 112 -2.46 -11.34 0.26
CA ILE A 112 -2.59 -9.89 0.28
C ILE A 112 -3.63 -9.42 -0.74
N CYS A 113 -4.26 -8.29 -0.43
CA CYS A 113 -5.10 -7.54 -1.34
C CYS A 113 -4.37 -6.28 -1.79
N TRP A 114 -3.83 -6.34 -3.00
CA TRP A 114 -2.95 -5.32 -3.54
C TRP A 114 -3.72 -4.40 -4.47
N ASP A 115 -3.72 -3.11 -4.15
CA ASP A 115 -4.09 -2.05 -5.10
C ASP A 115 -2.84 -1.51 -5.81
N PRO A 116 -2.62 -1.84 -7.09
CA PRO A 116 -1.48 -1.38 -7.87
C PRO A 116 -1.72 0.01 -8.47
N HIS A 117 -2.40 0.91 -7.76
CA HIS A 117 -2.77 2.23 -8.31
C HIS A 117 -1.55 3.08 -8.65
N GLU A 118 -0.42 2.84 -8.01
CA GLU A 118 0.82 3.56 -8.25
C GLU A 118 1.38 3.24 -9.64
N VAL A 119 1.57 1.95 -9.94
CA VAL A 119 1.99 1.57 -11.30
C VAL A 119 0.88 1.83 -12.33
N GLY A 120 -0.39 1.78 -11.93
CA GLY A 120 -1.53 2.19 -12.74
C GLY A 120 -1.47 3.65 -13.16
N ASN A 121 -1.11 4.55 -12.25
CA ASN A 121 -0.87 5.96 -12.55
C ASN A 121 0.34 6.18 -13.47
N VAL A 122 1.38 5.35 -13.37
CA VAL A 122 2.58 5.48 -14.22
C VAL A 122 2.36 4.98 -15.65
N GLY A 123 1.78 3.78 -15.81
CA GLY A 123 1.77 3.07 -17.09
C GLY A 123 0.40 2.53 -17.53
N GLY A 124 -0.68 2.90 -16.83
CA GLY A 124 -2.04 2.52 -17.20
C GLY A 124 -2.28 1.01 -17.17
N LEU A 125 -3.20 0.55 -18.03
CA LEU A 125 -3.62 -0.86 -18.07
C LEU A 125 -2.45 -1.81 -18.31
N GLU A 126 -1.45 -1.42 -19.10
CA GLU A 126 -0.28 -2.27 -19.37
C GLU A 126 0.58 -2.47 -18.12
N ALA A 127 0.75 -1.44 -17.28
CA ALA A 127 1.45 -1.59 -16.02
C ALA A 127 0.66 -2.44 -15.00
N VAL A 128 -0.68 -2.34 -14.97
CA VAL A 128 -1.52 -3.23 -14.15
C VAL A 128 -1.45 -4.68 -14.65
N ARG A 129 -1.40 -4.89 -15.97
CA ARG A 129 -1.17 -6.23 -16.56
C ARG A 129 0.20 -6.79 -16.19
N TRP A 130 1.23 -5.95 -16.21
CA TRP A 130 2.56 -6.33 -15.73
C TRP A 130 2.52 -6.72 -14.24
N ALA A 131 1.88 -5.93 -13.40
CA ALA A 131 1.73 -6.21 -11.96
C ALA A 131 1.07 -7.58 -11.72
N ILE A 132 -0.02 -7.88 -12.43
CA ILE A 132 -0.68 -9.20 -12.39
C ILE A 132 0.26 -10.30 -12.88
N ALA A 133 1.02 -10.09 -13.95
CA ALA A 133 1.95 -11.09 -14.44
C ALA A 133 3.09 -11.34 -13.44
N ALA A 134 3.63 -10.28 -12.82
CA ALA A 134 4.71 -10.34 -11.83
C ALA A 134 4.30 -11.03 -10.51
N SER A 135 3.00 -11.11 -10.20
CA SER A 135 2.50 -11.79 -9.01
C SER A 135 2.32 -13.31 -9.18
N ARG A 136 2.38 -13.83 -10.41
CA ARG A 136 2.11 -15.24 -10.70
C ARG A 136 3.24 -16.15 -10.24
N GLY A 137 2.87 -17.30 -9.66
CA GLY A 137 3.82 -18.35 -9.29
C GLY A 137 4.58 -18.09 -7.98
N LEU A 138 4.24 -17.04 -7.25
CA LEU A 138 4.77 -16.75 -5.93
C LEU A 138 4.10 -17.64 -4.85
N PRO A 139 4.78 -17.93 -3.72
CA PRO A 139 4.15 -18.58 -2.56
C PRO A 139 3.26 -17.63 -1.75
N LEU A 140 3.02 -16.42 -2.28
CA LEU A 140 2.10 -15.43 -1.77
C LEU A 140 0.89 -15.33 -2.71
N ARG A 141 -0.32 -15.47 -2.19
CA ARG A 141 -1.51 -15.16 -2.97
C ARG A 141 -1.70 -13.65 -3.03
N ILE A 142 -1.79 -13.10 -4.24
CA ILE A 142 -2.02 -11.69 -4.46
C ILE A 142 -3.37 -11.55 -5.16
N ILE A 143 -4.36 -10.98 -4.46
CA ILE A 143 -5.64 -10.59 -5.03
C ILE A 143 -5.50 -9.13 -5.44
N VAL A 144 -5.58 -8.85 -6.73
CA VAL A 144 -5.38 -7.48 -7.24
C VAL A 144 -6.70 -6.73 -7.13
N LEU A 145 -6.69 -5.46 -6.75
CA LEU A 145 -7.82 -4.56 -6.87
C LEU A 145 -7.60 -3.64 -8.08
N ALA A 146 -8.66 -3.27 -8.78
CA ALA A 146 -8.57 -2.41 -9.96
C ALA A 146 -8.42 -0.94 -9.54
N PRO A 147 -7.33 -0.24 -9.92
CA PRO A 147 -7.13 1.15 -9.56
C PRO A 147 -8.29 2.05 -9.99
N SER A 148 -8.82 2.82 -9.04
CA SER A 148 -10.09 3.56 -9.18
C SER A 148 -9.93 5.03 -9.57
N CYS A 149 -8.84 5.66 -9.16
CA CYS A 149 -8.65 7.11 -9.25
C CYS A 149 -7.31 7.41 -9.94
N VAL A 150 -7.27 7.18 -11.26
CA VAL A 150 -6.10 7.45 -12.11
C VAL A 150 -6.48 8.52 -13.13
N PRO A 151 -5.97 9.76 -13.03
CA PRO A 151 -5.33 10.36 -11.84
C PRO A 151 -6.32 10.57 -10.67
N SER A 152 -5.81 10.94 -9.50
CA SER A 152 -6.60 11.15 -8.28
C SER A 152 -7.61 12.31 -8.43
N ALA A 153 -7.22 13.39 -9.11
CA ALA A 153 -8.03 14.58 -9.34
C ALA A 153 -7.99 15.04 -10.81
N PRO A 154 -8.86 14.49 -11.68
CA PRO A 154 -8.90 14.84 -13.09
C PRO A 154 -9.00 16.36 -13.33
N GLY A 155 -8.06 16.90 -14.11
CA GLY A 155 -7.98 18.32 -14.46
C GLY A 155 -7.11 19.17 -13.52
N LEU A 156 -6.62 18.63 -12.41
CA LEU A 156 -5.70 19.30 -11.48
C LEU A 156 -4.26 18.75 -11.55
N GLU A 157 -4.09 17.62 -12.20
CA GLU A 157 -2.81 16.94 -12.38
C GLU A 157 -2.84 16.09 -13.65
N ARG A 158 -1.66 15.69 -14.13
CA ARG A 158 -1.52 14.73 -15.23
C ARG A 158 -0.64 13.57 -14.79
N SER A 159 -1.22 12.37 -14.78
CA SER A 159 -0.49 11.11 -14.61
C SER A 159 -0.19 10.45 -15.97
N GLY A 160 0.43 9.28 -15.97
CA GLY A 160 0.77 8.53 -17.17
C GLY A 160 -0.42 7.82 -17.83
N ALA A 161 -1.59 7.84 -17.19
CA ALA A 161 -2.81 7.21 -17.69
C ALA A 161 -4.08 7.95 -17.23
N THR A 162 -5.24 7.46 -17.68
CA THR A 162 -6.54 7.87 -17.15
C THR A 162 -7.48 6.66 -17.21
N PHE A 163 -8.21 6.39 -16.13
CA PHE A 163 -9.18 5.29 -16.08
C PHE A 163 -10.60 5.80 -15.95
N ASP A 164 -11.48 5.26 -16.80
CA ASP A 164 -12.92 5.48 -16.77
C ASP A 164 -13.67 4.17 -16.48
N GLY A 165 -15.01 4.20 -16.56
CA GLY A 165 -15.83 2.99 -16.39
C GLY A 165 -15.51 1.87 -17.38
N THR A 166 -15.02 2.18 -18.59
CA THR A 166 -14.62 1.17 -19.59
C THR A 166 -13.36 0.45 -19.15
N ALA A 167 -12.33 1.20 -18.75
CA ALA A 167 -11.10 0.63 -18.20
C ALA A 167 -11.40 -0.20 -16.93
N MET A 168 -12.30 0.29 -16.08
CA MET A 168 -12.73 -0.43 -14.88
C MET A 168 -13.44 -1.76 -15.21
N GLN A 169 -14.36 -1.77 -16.18
CA GLN A 169 -15.00 -3.01 -16.65
C GLN A 169 -13.99 -4.01 -17.22
N GLU A 170 -12.99 -3.52 -17.97
CA GLU A 170 -11.93 -4.36 -18.50
C GLU A 170 -11.13 -5.02 -17.37
N MET A 171 -10.66 -4.24 -16.39
CA MET A 171 -9.91 -4.77 -15.25
C MET A 171 -10.74 -5.75 -14.43
N LEU A 172 -12.00 -5.41 -14.14
CA LEU A 172 -12.92 -6.29 -13.41
C LEU A 172 -13.25 -7.58 -14.18
N SER A 173 -13.01 -7.66 -15.49
CA SER A 173 -13.14 -8.92 -16.24
C SER A 173 -11.98 -9.89 -15.99
N TRP A 174 -10.84 -9.41 -15.48
CA TRP A 174 -9.66 -10.25 -15.25
C TRP A 174 -9.87 -11.17 -14.02
N PRO A 175 -9.50 -12.46 -14.12
CA PRO A 175 -9.67 -13.41 -13.01
C PRO A 175 -8.91 -13.04 -11.73
N GLU A 176 -7.77 -12.37 -11.86
CA GLU A 176 -6.91 -11.96 -10.75
C GLU A 176 -7.44 -10.74 -9.98
N VAL A 177 -8.35 -9.98 -10.58
CA VAL A 177 -8.91 -8.76 -9.99
C VAL A 177 -10.07 -9.13 -9.07
N GLY A 178 -9.99 -8.80 -7.78
CA GLY A 178 -10.98 -9.10 -6.75
C GLY A 178 -12.03 -8.01 -6.50
N GLY A 179 -11.87 -6.83 -7.09
CA GLY A 179 -12.78 -5.71 -6.91
C GLY A 179 -12.20 -4.38 -7.39
N VAL A 180 -12.96 -3.31 -7.19
CA VAL A 180 -12.50 -1.92 -7.33
C VAL A 180 -11.67 -1.58 -6.11
N ALA A 181 -10.51 -0.97 -6.34
CA ALA A 181 -9.64 -0.50 -5.27
C ALA A 181 -10.21 0.72 -4.55
N GLU A 182 -9.40 1.38 -3.71
CA GLU A 182 -9.88 2.49 -2.89
C GLU A 182 -10.36 3.68 -3.74
N ILE A 183 -11.64 4.02 -3.62
CA ILE A 183 -12.19 5.19 -4.31
C ILE A 183 -11.93 6.43 -3.45
N MET A 184 -10.91 7.22 -3.84
CA MET A 184 -10.50 8.44 -3.15
C MET A 184 -11.10 9.73 -3.71
N ASP A 185 -11.68 9.72 -4.92
CA ASP A 185 -12.52 10.84 -5.42
C ASP A 185 -13.91 10.84 -4.74
N MET A 186 -13.90 11.08 -3.43
CA MET A 186 -15.08 11.14 -2.57
C MET A 186 -16.08 12.20 -3.06
N ARG A 187 -15.57 13.34 -3.52
CA ARG A 187 -16.40 14.44 -4.06
C ARG A 187 -17.12 14.00 -5.32
N GLY A 188 -16.41 13.35 -6.25
CA GLY A 188 -16.98 12.82 -7.48
C GLY A 188 -18.08 11.80 -7.21
N VAL A 189 -17.88 10.92 -6.22
CA VAL A 189 -18.92 9.97 -5.78
C VAL A 189 -20.15 10.69 -5.24
N LEU A 190 -19.99 11.62 -4.29
CA LEU A 190 -21.10 12.34 -3.66
C LEU A 190 -21.86 13.24 -4.62
N ALA A 191 -21.14 13.86 -5.57
CA ALA A 191 -21.73 14.64 -6.65
C ALA A 191 -22.29 13.78 -7.79
N ARG A 192 -22.08 12.45 -7.75
CA ARG A 192 -22.44 11.50 -8.81
C ARG A 192 -21.95 11.95 -10.19
N THR A 193 -20.69 12.38 -10.26
CA THR A 193 -20.06 12.77 -11.54
C THR A 193 -20.14 11.61 -12.53
N PRO A 194 -20.20 11.88 -13.85
CA PRO A 194 -20.27 10.80 -14.85
C PRO A 194 -19.14 9.77 -14.70
N LEU A 195 -17.93 10.23 -14.42
CA LEU A 195 -16.75 9.39 -14.21
C LEU A 195 -16.93 8.44 -13.01
N MET A 196 -17.13 8.98 -11.80
CA MET A 196 -17.26 8.15 -10.59
C MET A 196 -18.53 7.29 -10.62
N ARG A 197 -19.62 7.76 -11.23
CA ARG A 197 -20.80 6.94 -11.48
C ARG A 197 -20.47 5.74 -12.37
N SER A 198 -19.69 5.93 -13.44
CA SER A 198 -19.32 4.82 -14.34
C SER A 198 -18.43 3.78 -13.65
N ILE A 199 -17.49 4.20 -12.81
CA ILE A 199 -16.59 3.31 -12.05
C ILE A 199 -17.35 2.53 -10.97
N THR A 200 -18.13 3.22 -10.13
CA THR A 200 -18.96 2.58 -9.09
C THR A 200 -19.95 1.59 -9.71
N GLN A 201 -20.59 1.94 -10.82
CA GLN A 201 -21.52 1.04 -11.52
C GLN A 201 -20.81 -0.20 -12.08
N ALA A 202 -19.63 -0.03 -12.70
CA ALA A 202 -18.82 -1.17 -13.16
C ALA A 202 -18.48 -2.14 -12.02
N GLY A 203 -18.11 -1.60 -10.86
CA GLY A 203 -17.88 -2.38 -9.63
C GLY A 203 -19.11 -3.20 -9.23
N LEU A 204 -20.27 -2.55 -9.08
CA LEU A 204 -21.53 -3.20 -8.72
C LEU A 204 -21.96 -4.26 -9.74
N ASP A 205 -21.87 -3.96 -11.03
CA ASP A 205 -22.27 -4.87 -12.11
C ASP A 205 -21.40 -6.13 -12.16
N SER A 206 -20.14 -6.04 -11.71
CA SER A 206 -19.22 -7.18 -11.67
C SER A 206 -19.52 -8.18 -10.54
N GLY A 207 -20.25 -7.75 -9.50
CA GLY A 207 -20.47 -8.52 -8.27
C GLY A 207 -19.22 -8.73 -7.40
N LYS A 208 -18.12 -8.05 -7.73
CA LYS A 208 -16.87 -8.02 -6.96
C LYS A 208 -16.91 -6.91 -5.90
N LEU A 209 -15.85 -6.79 -5.10
CA LEU A 209 -15.75 -5.78 -4.05
C LEU A 209 -15.71 -4.37 -4.63
N VAL A 210 -16.18 -3.40 -3.85
CA VAL A 210 -15.99 -1.97 -4.09
C VAL A 210 -15.41 -1.34 -2.82
N CYS A 211 -14.10 -1.12 -2.84
CA CYS A 211 -13.35 -0.58 -1.69
C CYS A 211 -13.34 0.95 -1.70
N GLY A 212 -13.03 1.54 -0.54
CA GLY A 212 -13.18 2.98 -0.33
C GLY A 212 -12.03 3.63 0.41
N HIS A 213 -11.95 4.95 0.25
CA HIS A 213 -11.14 5.87 1.02
C HIS A 213 -12.08 6.95 1.55
N ALA A 214 -12.49 6.85 2.81
CA ALA A 214 -13.54 7.69 3.42
C ALA A 214 -12.97 8.63 4.49
N ARG A 215 -11.79 9.21 4.23
CA ARG A 215 -11.15 10.19 5.12
C ARG A 215 -12.07 11.39 5.35
N ASP A 216 -12.30 11.73 6.62
CA ASP A 216 -13.12 12.86 7.08
C ASP A 216 -14.61 12.84 6.63
N LEU A 217 -15.09 11.75 6.02
CA LEU A 217 -16.52 11.58 5.73
C LEU A 217 -17.28 11.17 6.99
N ALA A 218 -18.27 11.97 7.37
CA ALA A 218 -19.18 11.71 8.49
C ALA A 218 -20.64 12.05 8.14
N GLY A 219 -21.57 11.53 8.94
CA GLY A 219 -23.00 11.80 8.82
C GLY A 219 -23.51 11.59 7.39
N LYS A 220 -24.19 12.59 6.82
CA LYS A 220 -24.77 12.49 5.47
C LYS A 220 -23.74 12.22 4.37
N GLY A 221 -22.48 12.65 4.53
CA GLY A 221 -21.42 12.42 3.55
C GLY A 221 -21.06 10.94 3.50
N LEU A 222 -20.79 10.35 4.67
CA LEU A 222 -20.54 8.92 4.80
C LEU A 222 -21.74 8.10 4.27
N GLN A 223 -22.96 8.43 4.67
CA GLN A 223 -24.16 7.73 4.20
C GLN A 223 -24.32 7.78 2.67
N GLY A 224 -24.06 8.93 2.05
CA GLY A 224 -24.09 9.08 0.59
C GLY A 224 -23.03 8.25 -0.13
N PHE A 225 -21.83 8.17 0.46
CA PHE A 225 -20.72 7.38 -0.08
C PHE A 225 -21.03 5.87 -0.06
N LEU A 226 -21.54 5.36 1.07
CA LEU A 226 -21.98 3.96 1.18
C LEU A 226 -23.17 3.65 0.26
N ALA A 227 -24.13 4.56 0.16
CA ALA A 227 -25.29 4.41 -0.73
C ALA A 227 -24.90 4.33 -2.22
N ALA A 228 -23.70 4.81 -2.59
CA ALA A 228 -23.17 4.67 -3.95
C ALA A 228 -22.56 3.28 -4.22
N GLY A 229 -22.47 2.41 -3.20
CA GLY A 229 -22.00 1.03 -3.32
C GLY A 229 -20.60 0.77 -2.75
N ILE A 230 -19.94 1.77 -2.15
CA ILE A 230 -18.64 1.56 -1.49
C ILE A 230 -18.83 0.91 -0.13
N GLU A 231 -17.99 -0.08 0.19
CA GLU A 231 -18.24 -1.02 1.29
C GLU A 231 -17.17 -1.04 2.38
N SER A 232 -15.97 -0.49 2.14
CA SER A 232 -14.86 -0.50 3.10
C SER A 232 -14.12 0.82 3.22
N ASP A 233 -13.33 0.95 4.28
CA ASP A 233 -12.46 2.08 4.53
C ASP A 233 -11.29 1.71 5.45
N HIS A 234 -10.11 2.29 5.19
CA HIS A 234 -8.90 2.24 6.02
C HIS A 234 -8.51 3.60 6.62
N GLU A 235 -9.20 4.68 6.24
CA GLU A 235 -8.90 6.07 6.64
C GLU A 235 -9.52 6.46 8.00
N ILE A 236 -9.28 5.63 9.00
CA ILE A 236 -9.79 5.84 10.35
C ILE A 236 -8.95 6.91 11.07
N THR A 237 -9.60 7.97 11.56
CA THR A 237 -8.91 9.11 12.19
C THR A 237 -9.15 9.24 13.70
N SER A 238 -10.19 8.60 14.24
CA SER A 238 -10.51 8.66 15.67
C SER A 238 -11.37 7.48 16.14
N GLU A 239 -11.50 7.31 17.46
CA GLU A 239 -12.45 6.35 18.06
C GLU A 239 -13.90 6.58 17.57
N ALA A 240 -14.32 7.84 17.48
CA ALA A 240 -15.67 8.21 17.06
C ALA A 240 -15.92 7.86 15.58
N ASP A 241 -14.93 8.14 14.73
CA ASP A 241 -14.95 7.80 13.30
C ASP A 241 -15.04 6.27 13.09
N LEU A 242 -14.19 5.51 13.78
CA LEU A 242 -14.21 4.04 13.77
C LEU A 242 -15.59 3.50 14.12
N LEU A 243 -16.17 3.99 15.22
CA LEU A 243 -17.47 3.54 15.68
C LEU A 243 -18.61 3.92 14.73
N GLU A 244 -18.56 5.11 14.12
CA GLU A 244 -19.54 5.53 13.11
C GLU A 244 -19.48 4.64 11.88
N LYS A 245 -18.29 4.39 11.33
CA LYS A 245 -18.10 3.55 10.13
C LYS A 245 -18.50 2.09 10.38
N ILE A 246 -18.20 1.53 11.55
CA ILE A 246 -18.70 0.20 11.96
C ILE A 246 -20.24 0.19 12.00
N ARG A 247 -20.87 1.20 12.62
CA ARG A 247 -22.34 1.31 12.71
C ARG A 247 -23.02 1.55 11.37
N ALA A 248 -22.32 2.21 10.44
CA ALA A 248 -22.77 2.40 9.08
C ALA A 248 -22.72 1.11 8.24
N GLY A 249 -22.08 0.05 8.76
CA GLY A 249 -22.01 -1.26 8.12
C GLY A 249 -20.78 -1.46 7.24
N MET A 250 -19.77 -0.59 7.34
CA MET A 250 -18.53 -0.74 6.58
C MET A 250 -17.70 -1.92 7.07
N THR A 251 -16.97 -2.54 6.13
CA THR A 251 -15.78 -3.30 6.49
C THR A 251 -14.67 -2.32 6.86
N ILE A 252 -14.09 -2.48 8.04
CA ILE A 252 -12.95 -1.67 8.47
C ILE A 252 -11.67 -2.40 8.05
N GLU A 253 -10.79 -1.69 7.38
CA GLU A 253 -9.43 -2.10 7.05
C GLU A 253 -8.50 -1.37 8.03
N LEU A 254 -8.38 -1.90 9.26
CA LEU A 254 -7.63 -1.21 10.32
C LEU A 254 -6.13 -1.30 10.00
N ARG A 255 -5.50 -0.15 9.72
CA ARG A 255 -4.10 -0.08 9.26
C ARG A 255 -3.09 0.18 10.36
N VAL A 256 -1.86 -0.29 10.14
CA VAL A 256 -0.70 -0.03 11.02
C VAL A 256 0.11 1.21 10.60
N SER A 257 0.00 1.67 9.35
CA SER A 257 0.77 2.81 8.79
C SER A 257 0.52 4.15 9.51
N HIS A 258 -0.60 4.24 10.26
CA HIS A 258 -0.92 5.31 11.20
C HIS A 258 -1.20 4.75 12.61
N GLU A 259 -0.15 4.38 13.34
CA GLU A 259 -0.26 3.70 14.64
C GLU A 259 -1.06 4.46 15.71
N ASP A 260 -1.17 5.79 15.61
CA ASP A 260 -1.87 6.64 16.59
C ASP A 260 -3.36 6.28 16.78
N ILE A 261 -3.96 5.61 15.79
CA ILE A 261 -5.35 5.14 15.88
C ILE A 261 -5.49 3.82 16.66
N LEU A 262 -4.44 2.98 16.70
CA LEU A 262 -4.52 1.63 17.26
C LEU A 262 -4.91 1.61 18.75
N PRO A 263 -4.35 2.47 19.63
CA PRO A 263 -4.79 2.51 21.04
C PRO A 263 -6.28 2.84 21.18
N GLN A 264 -6.79 3.74 20.34
CA GLN A 264 -8.21 4.12 20.33
C GLN A 264 -9.10 2.97 19.84
N ALA A 265 -8.66 2.26 18.80
CA ALA A 265 -9.37 1.09 18.29
C ALA A 265 -9.44 -0.04 19.34
N VAL A 266 -8.32 -0.35 20.00
CA VAL A 266 -8.29 -1.36 21.07
C VAL A 266 -9.19 -0.96 22.25
N ALA A 267 -9.14 0.31 22.67
CA ALA A 267 -10.03 0.83 23.70
C ALA A 267 -11.51 0.71 23.31
N LEU A 268 -11.87 0.95 22.05
CA LEU A 268 -13.22 0.74 21.55
C LEU A 268 -13.63 -0.73 21.60
N PHE A 269 -12.77 -1.64 21.15
CA PHE A 269 -13.08 -3.08 21.18
C PHE A 269 -13.26 -3.60 22.61
N HIS A 270 -12.49 -3.11 23.57
CA HIS A 270 -12.71 -3.40 24.99
C HIS A 270 -14.05 -2.86 25.49
N LYS A 271 -14.45 -1.63 25.11
CA LYS A 271 -15.77 -1.08 25.44
C LYS A 271 -16.92 -1.89 24.84
N LEU A 272 -16.74 -2.43 23.63
CA LEU A 272 -17.73 -3.31 22.96
C LEU A 272 -17.73 -4.74 23.54
N GLY A 273 -16.62 -5.17 24.14
CA GLY A 273 -16.41 -6.53 24.65
C GLY A 273 -16.00 -7.54 23.57
N TYR A 274 -15.85 -7.12 22.31
CA TYR A 274 -15.42 -7.95 21.18
C TYR A 274 -14.90 -7.08 20.02
N VAL A 275 -14.09 -7.67 19.14
CA VAL A 275 -13.79 -7.13 17.81
C VAL A 275 -14.91 -7.50 16.84
N PRO A 276 -15.62 -6.53 16.22
CA PRO A 276 -16.67 -6.82 15.25
C PRO A 276 -16.16 -7.62 14.05
N GLN A 277 -17.01 -8.51 13.51
CA GLN A 277 -16.65 -9.38 12.37
C GLN A 277 -16.34 -8.63 11.07
N THR A 278 -16.74 -7.36 10.98
CA THR A 278 -16.43 -6.47 9.84
C THR A 278 -15.06 -5.78 9.99
N VAL A 279 -14.34 -5.98 11.10
CA VAL A 279 -12.98 -5.47 11.26
C VAL A 279 -11.98 -6.45 10.67
N THR A 280 -11.28 -6.00 9.65
CA THR A 280 -10.10 -6.62 9.03
C THR A 280 -8.86 -5.80 9.37
N LEU A 281 -7.68 -6.34 9.09
CA LEU A 281 -6.42 -5.64 9.32
C LEU A 281 -5.67 -5.48 8.01
N CYS A 282 -4.96 -4.36 7.87
CA CYS A 282 -4.15 -4.10 6.69
C CYS A 282 -2.84 -3.37 7.01
N THR A 283 -1.90 -3.37 6.07
CA THR A 283 -0.67 -2.56 6.19
C THR A 283 -0.80 -1.18 5.56
N ASP A 284 -1.59 -1.06 4.48
CA ASP A 284 -1.62 0.15 3.66
C ASP A 284 -0.19 0.47 3.17
N ASP A 285 0.30 1.70 3.32
CA ASP A 285 1.69 2.05 3.02
C ASP A 285 2.71 1.60 4.08
N ILE A 286 3.65 0.73 3.69
CA ILE A 286 4.83 0.39 4.52
C ILE A 286 6.14 0.63 3.75
N PHE A 287 7.01 1.47 4.32
CA PHE A 287 8.32 1.77 3.74
C PHE A 287 9.29 0.58 3.82
N PRO A 288 10.30 0.49 2.92
CA PRO A 288 11.20 -0.66 2.85
C PRO A 288 11.95 -0.94 4.16
N ASP A 289 12.37 0.08 4.90
CA ASP A 289 13.09 -0.09 6.15
C ASP A 289 12.20 -0.59 7.29
N ASP A 290 10.96 -0.11 7.38
CA ASP A 290 9.98 -0.64 8.32
C ASP A 290 9.54 -2.07 7.94
N LEU A 291 9.36 -2.36 6.64
CA LEU A 291 9.03 -3.71 6.16
C LEU A 291 10.12 -4.72 6.53
N VAL A 292 11.40 -4.37 6.35
CA VAL A 292 12.53 -5.25 6.67
C VAL A 292 12.75 -5.36 8.18
N SER A 293 12.72 -4.25 8.91
CA SER A 293 13.08 -4.23 10.34
C SER A 293 11.94 -4.64 11.27
N ARG A 294 10.69 -4.29 10.94
CA ARG A 294 9.51 -4.55 11.76
C ARG A 294 8.63 -5.65 11.19
N GLY A 295 8.53 -5.76 9.86
CA GLY A 295 7.66 -6.72 9.19
C GLY A 295 6.29 -6.16 8.81
N GLY A 296 5.50 -6.98 8.11
CA GLY A 296 4.15 -6.62 7.64
C GLY A 296 3.06 -6.99 8.65
N MET A 297 2.14 -7.89 8.28
CA MET A 297 1.03 -8.30 9.14
C MET A 297 1.46 -8.86 10.51
N ALA A 298 2.61 -9.53 10.60
CA ALA A 298 3.15 -9.99 11.89
C ALA A 298 3.47 -8.81 12.84
N TYR A 299 3.96 -7.68 12.31
CA TYR A 299 4.14 -6.46 13.08
C TYR A 299 2.81 -5.90 13.57
N MET A 300 1.80 -5.82 12.69
CA MET A 300 0.47 -5.36 13.05
C MET A 300 -0.14 -6.17 14.21
N LEU A 301 -0.03 -7.50 14.16
CA LEU A 301 -0.51 -8.37 15.24
C LEU A 301 0.23 -8.13 16.56
N ARG A 302 1.57 -8.06 16.53
CA ARG A 302 2.38 -7.71 17.72
C ARG A 302 1.92 -6.39 18.32
N ARG A 303 1.70 -5.38 17.47
CA ARG A 303 1.33 -4.04 17.93
C ARG A 303 -0.02 -4.03 18.64
N LEU A 304 -1.03 -4.69 18.08
CA LEU A 304 -2.35 -4.81 18.70
C LEU A 304 -2.29 -5.56 20.04
N VAL A 305 -1.52 -6.64 20.13
CA VAL A 305 -1.36 -7.41 21.37
C VAL A 305 -0.61 -6.61 22.44
N GLN A 306 0.43 -5.87 22.07
CA GLN A 306 1.13 -4.95 22.98
C GLN A 306 0.21 -3.86 23.54
N LEU A 307 -0.79 -3.44 22.76
CA LEU A 307 -1.82 -2.49 23.19
C LEU A 307 -2.93 -3.14 24.02
N GLY A 308 -2.89 -4.46 24.24
CA GLY A 308 -3.80 -5.20 25.09
C GLY A 308 -4.98 -5.86 24.38
N LEU A 309 -4.94 -5.99 23.04
CA LEU A 309 -5.93 -6.79 22.32
C LEU A 309 -5.68 -8.28 22.54
N ASP A 310 -6.75 -9.07 22.66
CA ASP A 310 -6.64 -10.52 22.70
C ASP A 310 -6.00 -11.05 21.39
N PRO A 311 -4.96 -11.89 21.47
CA PRO A 311 -4.25 -12.36 20.29
C PRO A 311 -5.10 -13.18 19.32
N VAL A 312 -6.08 -13.96 19.80
CA VAL A 312 -6.93 -14.76 18.93
C VAL A 312 -7.96 -13.87 18.22
N GLN A 313 -8.43 -12.80 18.87
CA GLN A 313 -9.24 -11.77 18.21
C GLN A 313 -8.44 -10.99 17.14
N ALA A 314 -7.18 -10.66 17.43
CA ALA A 314 -6.28 -10.04 16.43
C ALA A 314 -6.07 -10.97 15.22
N LEU A 315 -5.78 -12.26 15.48
CA LEU A 315 -5.67 -13.27 14.43
C LEU A 315 -6.97 -13.41 13.63
N ARG A 316 -8.13 -13.44 14.29
CA ARG A 316 -9.44 -13.52 13.62
C ARG A 316 -9.63 -12.35 12.64
N ALA A 317 -9.28 -11.14 13.06
CA ALA A 317 -9.32 -9.96 12.20
C ALA A 317 -8.37 -10.06 11.00
N ALA A 318 -7.16 -10.60 11.20
CA ALA A 318 -6.16 -10.81 10.15
C ALA A 318 -6.38 -12.07 9.28
N THR A 319 -7.42 -12.87 9.55
CA THR A 319 -7.63 -14.16 8.87
C THR A 319 -9.10 -14.36 8.51
N LEU A 320 -9.92 -14.85 9.42
CA LEU A 320 -11.31 -15.23 9.16
C LEU A 320 -12.16 -14.05 8.68
N ASN A 321 -12.07 -12.89 9.34
CA ASN A 321 -12.83 -11.71 8.96
C ASN A 321 -12.46 -11.27 7.55
N THR A 322 -11.16 -11.19 7.25
CA THR A 322 -10.67 -10.83 5.91
C THR A 322 -11.08 -11.87 4.87
N ALA A 323 -10.97 -13.16 5.16
CA ALA A 323 -11.43 -14.22 4.25
C ALA A 323 -12.95 -14.11 3.94
N MET A 324 -13.75 -13.67 4.90
CA MET A 324 -15.18 -13.40 4.70
C MET A 324 -15.43 -12.17 3.84
N ARG A 325 -14.70 -11.07 4.09
CA ARG A 325 -14.72 -9.89 3.22
C ARG A 325 -14.41 -10.27 1.77
N LEU A 326 -13.36 -11.06 1.56
CA LEU A 326 -12.91 -11.49 0.23
C LEU A 326 -13.77 -12.57 -0.43
N GLN A 327 -14.83 -13.03 0.25
CA GLN A 327 -15.67 -14.14 -0.19
C GLN A 327 -14.89 -15.45 -0.43
N ARG A 328 -13.73 -15.59 0.22
CA ARG A 328 -12.80 -16.72 0.11
C ARG A 328 -12.98 -17.69 1.25
N ARG A 329 -14.04 -18.50 1.17
CA ARG A 329 -14.42 -19.48 2.21
C ARG A 329 -13.39 -20.58 2.44
N ASP A 330 -12.45 -20.77 1.52
CA ASP A 330 -11.34 -21.70 1.66
C ASP A 330 -10.20 -21.17 2.54
N LEU A 331 -10.13 -19.86 2.80
CA LEU A 331 -9.03 -19.22 3.55
C LEU A 331 -9.40 -18.92 5.02
N GLY A 332 -8.42 -18.48 5.81
CA GLY A 332 -8.64 -17.80 7.09
C GLY A 332 -9.16 -18.65 8.25
N LEU A 333 -9.16 -19.99 8.14
CA LEU A 333 -9.52 -20.88 9.24
C LEU A 333 -8.82 -22.23 9.12
N VAL A 334 -8.31 -22.76 10.24
CA VAL A 334 -7.72 -24.10 10.33
C VAL A 334 -8.85 -25.12 10.51
N ALA A 335 -9.42 -25.61 9.41
CA ALA A 335 -10.54 -26.55 9.44
C ALA A 335 -10.53 -27.52 8.25
N PRO A 336 -11.04 -28.76 8.41
CA PRO A 336 -11.17 -29.72 7.32
C PRO A 336 -11.90 -29.13 6.10
N GLY A 337 -11.40 -29.43 4.91
CA GLY A 337 -11.95 -28.98 3.64
C GLY A 337 -11.54 -27.56 3.22
N ARG A 338 -10.86 -26.80 4.09
CA ARG A 338 -10.25 -25.51 3.77
C ARG A 338 -8.85 -25.67 3.20
N ARG A 339 -8.33 -24.59 2.64
CA ARG A 339 -6.97 -24.53 2.10
C ARG A 339 -5.96 -24.57 3.22
N ALA A 340 -4.89 -25.33 3.03
CA ALA A 340 -3.75 -25.39 3.92
C ALA A 340 -2.80 -24.20 3.72
N ASP A 341 -3.34 -22.99 3.91
CA ASP A 341 -2.55 -21.78 4.10
C ASP A 341 -2.41 -21.57 5.61
N LEU A 342 -1.27 -21.96 6.16
CA LEU A 342 -1.04 -22.08 7.59
C LEU A 342 0.25 -21.38 8.00
N VAL A 343 0.29 -20.85 9.20
CA VAL A 343 1.51 -20.40 9.87
C VAL A 343 1.58 -21.07 11.23
N VAL A 344 2.77 -21.52 11.61
CA VAL A 344 3.07 -22.04 12.94
C VAL A 344 3.88 -20.99 13.67
N PHE A 345 3.32 -20.39 14.73
CA PHE A 345 4.01 -19.41 15.56
C PHE A 345 4.66 -20.04 16.79
N ASP A 346 5.79 -19.50 17.22
CA ASP A 346 6.40 -19.85 18.52
C ASP A 346 5.46 -19.49 19.69
N ASP A 347 4.87 -18.28 19.64
CA ASP A 347 3.91 -17.76 20.61
C ASP A 347 2.99 -16.70 19.96
N LEU A 348 1.94 -16.28 20.68
CA LEU A 348 0.99 -15.25 20.23
C LEU A 348 1.27 -13.85 20.83
N THR A 349 2.48 -13.60 21.30
CA THR A 349 2.94 -12.28 21.76
C THR A 349 3.85 -11.65 20.72
N GLU A 350 4.85 -12.40 20.25
CA GLU A 350 5.84 -11.97 19.27
C GLU A 350 5.53 -12.41 17.83
N PHE A 351 4.58 -13.34 17.63
CA PHE A 351 4.17 -13.82 16.31
C PHE A 351 5.35 -14.21 15.40
N ARG A 352 6.38 -14.84 15.97
CA ARG A 352 7.52 -15.37 15.21
C ARG A 352 7.11 -16.62 14.46
N ALA A 353 7.09 -16.55 13.13
CA ALA A 353 6.73 -17.67 12.27
C ALA A 353 7.87 -18.70 12.25
N HIS A 354 7.55 -19.92 12.69
CA HIS A 354 8.44 -21.07 12.69
C HIS A 354 8.30 -21.90 11.42
N HIS A 355 7.07 -22.20 11.00
CA HIS A 355 6.77 -22.81 9.70
C HIS A 355 5.68 -22.03 8.97
N VAL A 356 5.74 -21.98 7.65
CA VAL A 356 4.69 -21.40 6.81
C VAL A 356 4.34 -22.37 5.68
N PHE A 357 3.05 -22.61 5.51
CA PHE A 357 2.49 -23.43 4.45
C PHE A 357 1.64 -22.58 3.52
N ALA A 358 1.87 -22.70 2.22
CA ALA A 358 1.03 -22.10 1.19
C ALA A 358 0.46 -23.22 0.32
N SER A 359 -0.87 -23.39 0.37
CA SER A 359 -1.60 -24.46 -0.30
C SER A 359 -0.98 -25.83 -0.03
N GLY A 360 -0.72 -26.09 1.25
CA GLY A 360 -0.19 -27.36 1.77
C GLY A 360 1.30 -27.60 1.53
N ARG A 361 1.97 -26.73 0.77
CA ARG A 361 3.43 -26.80 0.60
C ARG A 361 4.13 -26.06 1.71
N HIS A 362 5.15 -26.66 2.32
CA HIS A 362 6.05 -25.99 3.25
C HIS A 362 6.93 -25.00 2.48
N VAL A 363 6.72 -23.69 2.68
CA VAL A 363 7.34 -22.62 1.86
C VAL A 363 8.35 -21.77 2.63
N ALA A 364 8.27 -21.73 3.96
CA ALA A 364 9.24 -21.04 4.79
C ALA A 364 9.40 -21.71 6.15
N GLU A 365 10.60 -21.64 6.70
CA GLU A 365 10.97 -22.16 8.02
C GLU A 365 11.94 -21.20 8.71
N ASN A 366 11.77 -20.97 10.02
CA ASN A 366 12.64 -20.11 10.83
C ASN A 366 12.88 -18.69 10.26
N GLY A 367 11.85 -18.10 9.64
CA GLY A 367 11.92 -16.76 9.05
C GLY A 367 12.62 -16.70 7.69
N GLU A 368 12.92 -17.83 7.06
CA GLU A 368 13.53 -17.91 5.73
C GLU A 368 12.68 -18.75 4.76
N LEU A 369 12.72 -18.44 3.46
CA LEU A 369 12.07 -19.27 2.44
C LEU A 369 12.80 -20.62 2.29
N CYS A 370 12.04 -21.71 2.17
CA CYS A 370 12.61 -23.05 1.93
C CYS A 370 13.22 -23.19 0.53
N GLU A 371 12.71 -22.44 -0.45
CA GLU A 371 13.19 -22.42 -1.83
C GLU A 371 13.32 -20.98 -2.34
N ALA A 372 14.33 -20.72 -3.17
CA ALA A 372 14.47 -19.43 -3.84
C ALA A 372 13.28 -19.17 -4.77
N LEU A 373 12.74 -17.95 -4.72
CA LEU A 373 11.65 -17.54 -5.60
C LEU A 373 12.08 -17.59 -7.06
N ARG A 374 11.17 -18.02 -7.94
CA ARG A 374 11.42 -18.06 -9.39
C ARG A 374 11.61 -16.64 -9.94
N PRO A 375 12.43 -16.46 -11.00
CA PRO A 375 12.55 -15.19 -11.70
C PRO A 375 11.20 -14.64 -12.18
N ASP A 376 11.10 -13.33 -12.31
CA ASP A 376 9.89 -12.67 -12.79
C ASP A 376 9.55 -13.17 -14.20
N PRO A 377 8.27 -13.50 -14.46
CA PRO A 377 7.89 -14.12 -15.74
C PRO A 377 7.83 -13.12 -16.90
N VAL A 378 7.91 -11.82 -16.61
CA VAL A 378 7.79 -10.72 -17.58
C VAL A 378 8.81 -9.62 -17.25
N ALA A 379 9.27 -8.91 -18.29
CA ALA A 379 10.18 -7.78 -18.11
C ALA A 379 9.47 -6.60 -17.41
N ALA A 380 10.17 -5.94 -16.50
CA ALA A 380 9.65 -4.79 -15.77
C ALA A 380 9.60 -3.52 -16.63
N PRO A 381 8.57 -2.67 -16.51
CA PRO A 381 8.52 -1.37 -17.18
C PRO A 381 9.59 -0.44 -16.60
N THR A 382 10.59 -0.08 -17.40
CA THR A 382 11.73 0.75 -16.95
C THR A 382 11.89 2.05 -17.74
N GLU A 383 11.22 2.18 -18.88
CA GLU A 383 11.25 3.37 -19.73
C GLU A 383 10.14 4.38 -19.37
N THR A 384 10.13 4.84 -18.10
CA THR A 384 9.06 5.70 -17.56
C THR A 384 9.46 7.15 -17.31
N MET A 385 10.75 7.49 -17.48
CA MET A 385 11.26 8.86 -17.39
C MET A 385 11.31 9.50 -18.80
N LYS A 386 10.16 9.87 -19.33
CA LYS A 386 9.99 10.44 -20.69
C LYS A 386 10.11 11.97 -20.70
N LEU A 387 11.27 12.47 -20.26
CA LEU A 387 11.59 13.89 -20.24
C LEU A 387 13.09 14.12 -20.51
N ALA A 388 13.42 15.30 -21.05
CA ALA A 388 14.81 15.70 -21.24
C ALA A 388 15.49 16.07 -19.90
N LEU A 389 16.82 16.13 -19.90
CA LEU A 389 17.56 16.68 -18.77
C LEU A 389 17.16 18.15 -18.53
N THR A 390 16.96 18.48 -17.27
CA THR A 390 16.60 19.83 -16.80
C THR A 390 17.82 20.74 -16.77
N THR A 391 17.56 22.05 -16.74
CA THR A 391 18.58 23.10 -16.58
C THR A 391 18.25 23.95 -15.35
N GLU A 392 19.16 24.79 -14.88
CA GLU A 392 18.86 25.76 -13.81
C GLU A 392 17.65 26.65 -14.14
N GLN A 393 17.49 27.00 -15.42
CA GLN A 393 16.36 27.82 -15.89
C GLN A 393 15.00 27.14 -15.73
N SER A 394 14.98 25.80 -15.62
CA SER A 394 13.77 25.02 -15.36
C SER A 394 13.16 25.32 -13.98
N PHE A 395 13.93 25.93 -13.08
CA PHE A 395 13.51 26.25 -11.71
C PHE A 395 13.20 27.74 -11.51
N TYR A 396 13.25 28.57 -12.57
CA TYR A 396 12.99 30.00 -12.45
C TYR A 396 11.50 30.33 -12.49
N ILE A 397 10.98 30.91 -11.40
CA ILE A 397 9.72 31.65 -11.41
C ILE A 397 10.00 33.03 -12.01
N ARG A 398 9.56 33.27 -13.24
CA ARG A 398 9.83 34.51 -13.97
C ARG A 398 9.01 35.67 -13.41
N ALA A 399 9.65 36.81 -13.17
CA ALA A 399 8.99 38.02 -12.69
C ALA A 399 9.69 39.27 -13.22
N SER A 400 8.95 40.37 -13.32
CA SER A 400 9.47 41.69 -13.73
C SER A 400 9.63 42.62 -12.53
N GLY A 401 10.51 43.61 -12.64
CA GLY A 401 10.76 44.60 -11.59
C GLY A 401 11.78 44.14 -10.55
N THR A 402 11.73 44.75 -9.36
CA THR A 402 12.64 44.43 -8.23
C THR A 402 11.95 43.65 -7.12
N HIS A 403 10.62 43.61 -7.12
CA HIS A 403 9.78 42.89 -6.17
C HIS A 403 8.55 42.35 -6.90
N ALA A 404 8.05 41.21 -6.43
CA ALA A 404 6.81 40.60 -6.90
C ALA A 404 6.01 40.09 -5.70
N ARG A 405 4.70 40.01 -5.84
CA ARG A 405 3.84 39.31 -4.88
C ARG A 405 3.54 37.93 -5.46
N VAL A 406 3.65 36.89 -4.67
CA VAL A 406 3.48 35.49 -5.12
C VAL A 406 2.47 34.76 -4.26
N ARG A 407 1.72 33.83 -4.87
CA ARG A 407 0.94 32.81 -4.16
C ARG A 407 1.83 31.66 -3.72
N THR A 408 1.58 31.17 -2.51
CA THR A 408 2.38 30.13 -1.89
C THR A 408 1.49 29.00 -1.35
N VAL A 409 2.11 27.85 -1.08
CA VAL A 409 1.51 26.73 -0.38
C VAL A 409 2.01 26.78 1.07
N ALA A 410 1.17 27.27 1.97
CA ALA A 410 1.49 27.44 3.37
C ALA A 410 1.10 26.21 4.19
N ILE A 411 1.91 25.91 5.22
CA ILE A 411 1.72 24.82 6.19
C ILE A 411 1.92 23.43 5.56
N PRO A 412 2.94 22.67 5.99
CA PRO A 412 3.10 21.28 5.56
C PRO A 412 1.89 20.43 5.97
N ARG A 413 1.49 19.48 5.12
CA ARG A 413 0.41 18.49 5.32
C ARG A 413 -1.02 19.05 5.32
N THR A 414 -1.33 20.11 6.08
CA THR A 414 -2.66 20.74 6.10
C THR A 414 -2.63 22.07 5.36
N THR A 415 -2.40 21.96 4.05
CA THR A 415 -2.02 23.09 3.21
C THR A 415 -3.08 24.18 3.15
N ARG A 416 -2.63 25.44 3.04
CA ARG A 416 -3.48 26.62 2.83
C ARG A 416 -2.85 27.55 1.82
N TRP A 417 -3.69 28.36 1.17
CA TRP A 417 -3.19 29.44 0.33
C TRP A 417 -2.46 30.46 1.19
N GLY A 418 -1.23 30.78 0.81
CA GLY A 418 -0.47 31.90 1.33
C GLY A 418 -0.17 32.91 0.22
N GLU A 419 0.28 34.09 0.64
CA GLU A 419 0.80 35.12 -0.27
C GLU A 419 2.02 35.77 0.36
N ARG A 420 3.01 36.12 -0.47
CA ARG A 420 4.27 36.68 0.00
C ARG A 420 4.83 37.72 -0.95
N ASP A 421 5.38 38.80 -0.41
CA ASP A 421 6.22 39.72 -1.17
C ASP A 421 7.65 39.16 -1.23
N VAL A 422 8.21 39.07 -2.43
CA VAL A 422 9.52 38.47 -2.71
C VAL A 422 10.36 39.40 -3.58
N ALA A 423 11.67 39.36 -3.39
CA ALA A 423 12.60 40.10 -4.25
C ALA A 423 12.69 39.44 -5.63
N VAL A 424 12.93 40.25 -6.65
CA VAL A 424 13.19 39.81 -8.03
C VAL A 424 14.61 40.22 -8.40
N LYS A 425 15.39 39.27 -8.89
CA LYS A 425 16.77 39.49 -9.34
C LYS A 425 16.94 38.79 -10.69
N ASP A 426 17.60 39.46 -11.64
CA ASP A 426 17.89 38.89 -12.97
C ASP A 426 16.64 38.27 -13.66
N GLY A 427 15.48 38.90 -13.49
CA GLY A 427 14.21 38.51 -14.12
C GLY A 427 13.50 37.30 -13.52
N HIS A 428 13.87 36.86 -12.31
CA HIS A 428 13.21 35.77 -11.59
C HIS A 428 13.11 36.04 -10.08
N VAL A 429 12.16 35.36 -9.44
CA VAL A 429 11.92 35.44 -8.00
C VAL A 429 13.10 34.85 -7.23
N VAL A 430 13.56 35.57 -6.20
CA VAL A 430 14.49 35.05 -5.20
C VAL A 430 13.70 34.32 -4.13
N ILE A 431 13.94 33.02 -3.96
CA ILE A 431 13.27 32.20 -2.95
C ILE A 431 13.69 32.65 -1.53
N PRO A 432 12.75 33.00 -0.65
CA PRO A 432 13.05 33.40 0.73
C PRO A 432 13.83 32.33 1.51
N GLU A 433 14.62 32.73 2.51
CA GLU A 433 15.46 31.80 3.30
C GLU A 433 14.65 30.77 4.09
N ASP A 434 13.47 31.15 4.56
CA ASP A 434 12.52 30.33 5.32
C ASP A 434 11.47 29.63 4.44
N ALA A 435 11.71 29.56 3.12
CA ALA A 435 10.85 28.90 2.15
C ALA A 435 11.64 27.99 1.22
N ALA A 436 10.92 27.13 0.51
CA ALA A 436 11.49 26.25 -0.53
C ALA A 436 10.73 26.41 -1.84
N LEU A 437 11.43 26.24 -2.96
CA LEU A 437 10.80 26.01 -4.25
C LEU A 437 10.48 24.52 -4.38
N MET A 438 9.28 24.21 -4.83
CA MET A 438 8.91 22.90 -5.35
C MET A 438 8.69 23.01 -6.86
N ALA A 439 9.37 22.14 -7.60
CA ALA A 439 9.18 21.98 -9.04
C ALA A 439 8.70 20.56 -9.33
N VAL A 440 7.60 20.44 -10.09
CA VAL A 440 7.01 19.17 -10.48
C VAL A 440 7.01 19.05 -11.99
N PHE A 441 7.81 18.12 -12.51
CA PHE A 441 8.01 17.87 -13.93
C PHE A 441 7.11 16.73 -14.38
N ASN A 442 6.28 16.98 -15.39
CA ASN A 442 5.56 15.90 -16.04
C ASN A 442 6.56 14.92 -16.66
N ARG A 443 6.65 13.70 -16.13
CA ARG A 443 7.64 12.72 -16.60
C ARG A 443 7.12 11.81 -17.70
N TYR A 444 5.88 12.00 -18.13
CA TYR A 444 5.19 11.14 -19.10
C TYR A 444 5.21 11.69 -20.53
N GLY A 445 5.82 12.86 -20.73
CA GLY A 445 5.91 13.54 -22.03
C GLY A 445 4.70 14.42 -22.37
N ALA A 446 3.85 14.75 -21.39
CA ALA A 446 2.68 15.62 -21.60
C ALA A 446 2.98 17.12 -21.45
N SER A 447 4.15 17.48 -20.91
CA SER A 447 4.59 18.87 -20.73
C SER A 447 6.10 18.97 -20.57
N ASP A 448 6.73 19.94 -21.24
CA ASP A 448 8.13 20.32 -21.02
C ASP A 448 8.28 21.41 -19.95
N VAL A 449 7.17 22.04 -19.55
CA VAL A 449 7.14 23.09 -18.52
C VAL A 449 6.74 22.45 -17.19
N PRO A 450 7.54 22.61 -16.11
CA PRO A 450 7.17 22.15 -14.79
C PRO A 450 6.13 23.06 -14.13
N GLY A 451 5.33 22.49 -13.24
CA GLY A 451 4.61 23.29 -12.25
C GLY A 451 5.56 23.75 -11.16
N LEU A 452 5.49 25.04 -10.81
CA LEU A 452 6.33 25.67 -9.79
C LEU A 452 5.49 26.23 -8.66
N GLY A 453 5.92 26.06 -7.42
CA GLY A 453 5.28 26.65 -6.26
C GLY A 453 6.26 26.87 -5.10
N ILE A 454 6.00 27.91 -4.31
CA ILE A 454 6.79 28.23 -3.12
C ILE A 454 6.10 27.61 -1.90
N LEU A 455 6.82 26.77 -1.17
CA LEU A 455 6.38 26.10 0.04
C LEU A 455 6.83 26.86 1.28
N GLU A 456 5.92 27.05 2.25
CA GLU A 456 6.21 27.72 3.52
C GLU A 456 6.12 26.76 4.71
N GLY A 457 6.92 27.03 5.75
CA GLY A 457 6.91 26.24 6.98
C GLY A 457 7.64 24.91 6.88
N TRP A 458 8.43 24.69 5.82
CA TRP A 458 9.23 23.48 5.60
C TRP A 458 10.67 23.62 6.13
N GLY A 459 10.90 24.52 7.09
CA GLY A 459 12.24 24.86 7.57
C GLY A 459 13.09 25.63 6.55
N GLU A 460 14.34 25.87 6.90
CA GLU A 460 15.35 26.47 6.02
C GLU A 460 16.00 25.38 5.15
N TRP A 461 16.24 25.69 3.88
CA TRP A 461 16.80 24.74 2.90
C TRP A 461 18.19 25.14 2.43
N SER A 462 19.12 24.19 2.51
CA SER A 462 20.54 24.36 2.15
C SER A 462 20.98 23.47 0.98
N GLY A 463 20.05 22.74 0.36
CA GLY A 463 20.28 21.86 -0.78
C GLY A 463 18.97 21.52 -1.49
N ALA A 464 18.90 20.33 -2.09
CA ALA A 464 17.69 19.83 -2.76
C ALA A 464 17.42 18.35 -2.46
N VAL A 465 16.14 17.99 -2.47
CA VAL A 465 15.68 16.60 -2.45
C VAL A 465 14.79 16.39 -3.66
N ALA A 466 14.95 15.28 -4.37
CA ALA A 466 14.06 14.90 -5.46
C ALA A 466 13.50 13.49 -5.27
N THR A 467 12.31 13.25 -5.81
CA THR A 467 11.62 11.96 -5.79
C THR A 467 10.79 11.77 -7.05
N THR A 468 10.66 10.54 -7.50
CA THR A 468 9.64 10.12 -8.48
C THR A 468 8.50 9.33 -7.86
N VAL A 469 8.54 9.08 -6.55
CA VAL A 469 7.41 8.62 -5.75
C VAL A 469 6.73 9.86 -5.18
N LEU A 470 5.62 10.24 -5.81
CA LEU A 470 4.88 11.47 -5.52
C LEU A 470 3.38 11.23 -5.76
N HIS A 471 2.65 10.92 -4.69
CA HIS A 471 1.28 10.42 -4.76
C HIS A 471 0.33 11.42 -5.45
N ASP A 472 -0.53 11.02 -6.38
CA ASP A 472 -0.58 9.70 -7.06
C ASP A 472 -0.06 9.77 -8.50
N SER A 473 0.06 10.97 -9.07
CA SER A 473 0.52 11.12 -10.45
C SER A 473 1.97 10.70 -10.65
N HIS A 474 2.77 10.64 -9.59
CA HIS A 474 4.18 10.24 -9.58
C HIS A 474 5.03 10.97 -10.61
N ASN A 475 4.82 12.27 -10.74
CA ASN A 475 5.70 13.11 -11.52
C ASN A 475 7.05 13.28 -10.80
N LEU A 476 8.07 13.76 -11.52
CA LEU A 476 9.37 14.06 -10.89
C LEU A 476 9.20 15.34 -10.06
N ALA A 477 9.29 15.24 -8.74
CA ALA A 477 9.32 16.38 -7.84
C ALA A 477 10.73 16.69 -7.37
N VAL A 478 11.03 17.98 -7.25
CA VAL A 478 12.27 18.50 -6.67
C VAL A 478 11.90 19.62 -5.71
N ILE A 479 12.38 19.54 -4.47
CA ILE A 479 12.24 20.60 -3.48
C ILE A 479 13.62 21.09 -3.07
N GLY A 480 13.82 22.40 -3.07
CA GLY A 480 15.10 23.00 -2.69
C GLY A 480 15.07 24.52 -2.82
N ARG A 481 16.24 25.14 -2.67
CA ARG A 481 16.39 26.60 -2.81
C ARG A 481 17.36 27.01 -3.91
N GLY A 482 18.45 26.25 -4.11
CA GLY A 482 19.46 26.53 -5.12
C GLY A 482 19.24 25.73 -6.39
N GLU A 483 19.16 26.41 -7.54
CA GLU A 483 18.81 25.82 -8.83
C GLU A 483 19.84 24.80 -9.30
N ALA A 484 21.12 24.98 -8.99
CA ALA A 484 22.18 24.04 -9.32
C ALA A 484 22.01 22.68 -8.62
N ASP A 485 21.69 22.70 -7.31
CA ASP A 485 21.44 21.47 -6.53
C ASP A 485 20.13 20.81 -6.97
N MET A 486 19.10 21.60 -7.25
CA MET A 486 17.82 21.10 -7.77
C MET A 486 17.97 20.45 -9.15
N MET A 487 18.72 21.07 -10.06
CA MET A 487 19.05 20.50 -11.37
C MET A 487 19.84 19.20 -11.23
N LEU A 488 20.84 19.15 -10.34
CA LEU A 488 21.61 17.94 -10.10
C LEU A 488 20.72 16.81 -9.55
N ALA A 489 19.83 17.11 -8.61
CA ALA A 489 18.88 16.15 -8.06
C ALA A 489 17.95 15.59 -9.15
N ALA A 490 17.29 16.47 -9.92
CA ALA A 490 16.41 16.08 -11.03
C ALA A 490 17.13 15.18 -12.05
N ASN A 491 18.29 15.63 -12.52
CA ASN A 491 19.04 14.95 -13.57
C ASN A 491 19.67 13.63 -13.09
N THR A 492 19.88 13.46 -11.78
CA THR A 492 20.28 12.17 -11.20
C THR A 492 19.14 11.15 -11.35
N LEU A 493 17.91 11.52 -10.99
CA LEU A 493 16.75 10.63 -11.10
C LEU A 493 16.34 10.35 -12.54
N ILE A 494 16.45 11.32 -13.44
CA ILE A 494 16.21 11.09 -14.87
C ILE A 494 17.16 10.02 -15.42
N LYS A 495 18.45 10.08 -15.04
CA LYS A 495 19.46 9.12 -15.52
C LYS A 495 19.32 7.73 -14.89
N SER A 496 18.85 7.63 -13.65
CA SER A 496 18.65 6.34 -12.97
C SER A 496 17.32 5.66 -13.28
N GLY A 497 16.46 6.27 -14.10
CA GLY A 497 15.11 5.73 -14.37
C GLY A 497 14.11 5.96 -13.23
N GLY A 498 14.37 6.92 -12.34
CA GLY A 498 13.58 7.23 -11.16
C GLY A 498 14.25 6.83 -9.84
N GLY A 499 13.64 7.23 -8.73
CA GLY A 499 14.20 7.04 -7.40
C GLY A 499 13.95 8.19 -6.44
N MET A 500 14.81 8.27 -5.43
CA MET A 500 14.90 9.37 -4.49
C MET A 500 16.36 9.80 -4.32
N VAL A 501 16.62 11.09 -4.20
CA VAL A 501 17.99 11.62 -4.06
C VAL A 501 18.01 12.87 -3.19
N ALA A 502 19.04 13.00 -2.37
CA ALA A 502 19.35 14.21 -1.62
C ALA A 502 20.69 14.78 -2.10
N VAL A 503 20.72 16.09 -2.34
CA VAL A 503 21.86 16.84 -2.89
C VAL A 503 22.13 18.06 -2.01
N ARG A 504 23.40 18.37 -1.79
CA ARG A 504 23.84 19.61 -1.14
C ARG A 504 25.20 20.03 -1.66
N ASP A 505 25.40 21.33 -1.87
CA ASP A 505 26.69 21.92 -2.26
C ASP A 505 27.29 21.28 -3.54
N GLY A 506 26.44 21.01 -4.53
CA GLY A 506 26.80 20.38 -5.80
C GLY A 506 27.14 18.89 -5.72
N LYS A 507 26.77 18.21 -4.63
CA LYS A 507 27.09 16.78 -4.39
C LYS A 507 25.86 15.98 -4.04
N VAL A 508 25.75 14.80 -4.65
CA VAL A 508 24.79 13.77 -4.23
C VAL A 508 25.24 13.20 -2.89
N LEU A 509 24.39 13.36 -1.86
CA LEU A 509 24.63 12.85 -0.52
C LEU A 509 24.17 11.40 -0.38
N ALA A 510 23.01 11.09 -0.94
CA ALA A 510 22.42 9.75 -0.95
C ALA A 510 21.46 9.62 -2.14
N HIS A 511 21.33 8.39 -2.66
CA HIS A 511 20.52 8.06 -3.83
C HIS A 511 19.96 6.65 -3.67
N LEU A 512 18.65 6.51 -3.85
CA LEU A 512 17.92 5.27 -3.96
C LEU A 512 17.42 5.14 -5.40
N GLU A 513 17.88 4.12 -6.12
CA GLU A 513 17.47 3.85 -7.49
C GLU A 513 16.19 3.01 -7.53
N LEU A 514 15.16 3.50 -8.24
CA LEU A 514 13.88 2.82 -8.39
C LEU A 514 13.50 2.65 -9.86
N PRO A 515 14.28 1.91 -10.67
CA PRO A 515 14.15 1.92 -12.12
C PRO A 515 12.83 1.33 -12.65
N VAL A 516 12.13 0.51 -11.86
CA VAL A 516 10.85 -0.09 -12.29
C VAL A 516 9.73 0.89 -12.02
N CYS A 517 9.07 1.37 -13.07
CA CYS A 517 8.08 2.46 -13.04
C CYS A 517 8.58 3.78 -12.44
N GLY A 518 9.88 3.90 -12.13
CA GLY A 518 10.38 4.97 -11.27
C GLY A 518 9.85 4.90 -9.82
N LEU A 519 9.43 3.71 -9.37
CA LEU A 519 8.77 3.45 -8.09
C LEU A 519 9.39 2.26 -7.33
N LEU A 520 9.87 1.23 -8.04
CA LEU A 520 10.32 -0.03 -7.45
C LEU A 520 11.75 -0.38 -7.85
N SER A 521 12.40 -1.18 -7.01
CA SER A 521 13.66 -1.83 -7.28
C SER A 521 13.54 -3.36 -7.17
N ALA A 522 14.28 -4.06 -8.02
CA ALA A 522 14.46 -5.52 -7.94
C ALA A 522 15.69 -5.92 -7.11
N ALA A 523 16.37 -4.96 -6.48
CA ALA A 523 17.47 -5.23 -5.56
C ALA A 523 16.98 -5.97 -4.29
N ALA A 524 17.93 -6.52 -3.53
CA ALA A 524 17.64 -7.15 -2.26
C ALA A 524 16.92 -6.16 -1.30
N PRO A 525 15.92 -6.61 -0.53
CA PRO A 525 15.11 -5.72 0.30
C PRO A 525 15.96 -4.99 1.35
N GLU A 526 16.99 -5.62 1.90
CA GLU A 526 17.94 -4.99 2.83
C GLU A 526 18.73 -3.85 2.18
N GLU A 527 19.06 -3.99 0.90
CA GLU A 527 19.77 -2.95 0.14
C GLU A 527 18.85 -1.76 -0.14
N VAL A 528 17.59 -2.01 -0.55
CA VAL A 528 16.58 -0.96 -0.74
C VAL A 528 16.32 -0.22 0.57
N ALA A 529 16.14 -0.95 1.68
CA ALA A 529 15.97 -0.38 3.01
C ALA A 529 17.17 0.49 3.44
N ARG A 530 18.40 0.00 3.21
CA ARG A 530 19.63 0.73 3.53
C ARG A 530 19.75 2.02 2.71
N GLN A 531 19.46 1.97 1.40
CA GLN A 531 19.47 3.15 0.53
C GLN A 531 18.39 4.15 0.92
N PHE A 532 17.17 3.69 1.22
CA PHE A 532 16.08 4.54 1.71
C PHE A 532 16.46 5.24 3.03
N ASN A 533 17.04 4.52 3.98
CA ASN A 533 17.55 5.10 5.23
C ASN A 533 18.61 6.17 4.98
N ALA A 534 19.56 5.90 4.08
CA ALA A 534 20.58 6.88 3.71
C ALA A 534 19.98 8.15 3.10
N VAL A 535 18.94 8.02 2.25
CA VAL A 535 18.22 9.18 1.70
C VAL A 535 17.50 9.94 2.80
N ARG A 536 16.78 9.26 3.70
CA ARG A 536 16.08 9.89 4.83
C ARG A 536 17.04 10.69 5.72
N ASP A 537 18.17 10.09 6.08
CA ASP A 537 19.19 10.74 6.91
C ASP A 537 19.83 11.93 6.19
N ALA A 538 20.08 11.80 4.89
CA ALA A 538 20.59 12.90 4.07
C ALA A 538 19.58 14.06 3.97
N CYS A 539 18.28 13.78 3.81
CA CYS A 539 17.22 14.81 3.81
C CYS A 539 17.22 15.64 5.10
N ALA A 540 17.45 15.01 6.26
CA ALA A 540 17.55 15.71 7.55
C ALA A 540 18.74 16.67 7.64
N SER A 541 19.71 16.57 6.72
CA SER A 541 20.85 17.49 6.60
C SER A 541 20.65 18.58 5.55
N VAL A 542 19.59 18.49 4.72
CA VAL A 542 19.27 19.43 3.64
C VAL A 542 18.28 20.49 4.11
N THR A 543 17.39 20.16 5.05
CA THR A 543 16.41 21.08 5.63
C THR A 543 16.45 21.06 7.16
N THR A 544 16.13 22.20 7.79
CA THR A 544 15.96 22.30 9.25
C THR A 544 14.58 21.87 9.75
N TRP A 545 13.70 21.36 8.88
CA TRP A 545 12.41 20.80 9.27
C TRP A 545 12.56 19.74 10.37
N ASN A 546 11.84 19.95 11.48
CA ASN A 546 11.91 19.11 12.67
C ASN A 546 10.52 18.67 13.19
N GLY A 547 9.51 18.69 12.31
CA GLY A 547 8.16 18.25 12.68
C GLY A 547 8.06 16.73 12.87
N HIS A 548 6.90 16.28 13.37
CA HIS A 548 6.67 14.87 13.72
C HIS A 548 6.71 13.89 12.53
N THR A 549 6.48 14.38 11.31
CA THR A 549 6.57 13.57 10.08
C THR A 549 7.90 13.83 9.40
N ALA A 550 8.63 12.76 9.07
CA ALA A 550 9.89 12.85 8.32
C ALA A 550 9.67 13.56 6.96
N VAL A 551 10.66 14.33 6.52
CA VAL A 551 10.60 15.14 5.29
C VAL A 551 10.17 14.29 4.09
N ILE A 552 10.78 13.12 3.90
CA ILE A 552 10.49 12.26 2.74
C ILE A 552 9.02 11.83 2.70
N LYS A 553 8.42 11.48 3.86
CA LYS A 553 7.00 11.11 3.95
C LYS A 553 6.09 12.30 3.64
N LEU A 554 6.47 13.53 4.03
CA LEU A 554 5.72 14.74 3.66
C LEU A 554 5.83 15.03 2.15
N MET A 555 7.01 14.87 1.56
CA MET A 555 7.25 15.12 0.14
C MET A 555 6.41 14.20 -0.75
N ILE A 556 6.36 12.91 -0.40
CA ILE A 556 5.60 11.88 -1.11
C ILE A 556 4.12 12.28 -1.26
N GLY A 557 3.51 12.92 -0.25
CA GLY A 557 2.12 13.40 -0.30
C GLY A 557 1.93 14.88 -0.68
N ALA A 558 3.00 15.62 -1.03
CA ALA A 558 2.93 17.07 -1.20
C ALA A 558 2.12 17.51 -2.43
N SER A 559 2.00 16.65 -3.45
CA SER A 559 1.30 16.90 -4.72
C SER A 559 -0.01 16.14 -4.87
N LEU A 560 -0.51 15.49 -3.81
CA LEU A 560 -1.74 14.70 -3.88
C LEU A 560 -2.96 15.60 -4.08
N ALA A 561 -3.34 15.81 -5.35
CA ALA A 561 -4.23 16.89 -5.78
C ALA A 561 -5.70 16.72 -5.34
N CYS A 562 -6.11 15.50 -4.98
CA CYS A 562 -7.45 15.22 -4.46
C CYS A 562 -7.63 15.72 -3.01
N ASN A 563 -6.55 15.97 -2.27
CA ASN A 563 -6.62 16.44 -0.89
C ASN A 563 -7.13 17.88 -0.77
N PRO A 564 -7.68 18.26 0.40
CA PRO A 564 -8.04 19.64 0.68
C PRO A 564 -6.83 20.57 0.77
N GLY A 565 -6.97 21.77 0.17
CA GLY A 565 -5.96 22.82 0.19
C GLY A 565 -5.16 22.90 -1.12
N PRO A 566 -4.22 23.85 -1.24
CA PRO A 566 -3.37 23.96 -2.40
C PRO A 566 -2.22 22.96 -2.39
N HIS A 567 -1.88 22.43 -3.56
CA HIS A 567 -0.80 21.49 -3.81
C HIS A 567 -0.06 21.87 -5.09
N VAL A 568 1.26 21.78 -5.10
CA VAL A 568 2.03 21.96 -6.33
C VAL A 568 1.93 20.67 -7.14
N THR A 569 1.38 20.73 -8.35
CA THR A 569 1.32 19.61 -9.29
C THR A 569 2.14 19.95 -10.53
N ASP A 570 2.16 19.06 -11.52
CA ASP A 570 2.82 19.34 -12.79
C ASP A 570 2.11 20.44 -13.62
N MET A 571 0.97 20.95 -13.15
CA MET A 571 0.18 22.01 -13.78
C MET A 571 0.36 23.39 -13.10
N GLY A 572 1.10 23.47 -11.99
CA GLY A 572 1.21 24.68 -11.15
C GLY A 572 0.71 24.42 -9.74
N ILE A 573 0.12 25.41 -9.08
CA ILE A 573 -0.52 25.22 -7.76
C ILE A 573 -2.01 24.96 -7.97
N THR A 574 -2.51 23.81 -7.53
CA THR A 574 -3.90 23.40 -7.71
C THR A 574 -4.59 23.15 -6.39
N SER A 575 -5.93 23.18 -6.35
CA SER A 575 -6.69 22.95 -5.11
C SER A 575 -7.87 22.00 -5.35
N GLY A 576 -7.79 20.80 -4.75
CA GLY A 576 -8.77 19.72 -4.93
C GLY A 576 -10.22 20.09 -4.59
N MET A 577 -10.39 20.92 -3.56
CA MET A 577 -11.73 21.33 -3.10
C MET A 577 -12.34 22.45 -3.94
N THR A 578 -11.53 23.35 -4.50
CA THR A 578 -12.05 24.48 -5.32
C THR A 578 -12.03 24.18 -6.81
N GLY A 579 -11.18 23.25 -7.26
CA GLY A 579 -10.89 23.02 -8.68
C GLY A 579 -10.02 24.10 -9.31
N GLU A 580 -9.42 24.99 -8.50
CA GLU A 580 -8.58 26.09 -8.97
C GLU A 580 -7.21 25.57 -9.45
N VAL A 581 -6.71 26.13 -10.55
CA VAL A 581 -5.37 25.88 -11.09
C VAL A 581 -4.67 27.22 -11.30
N VAL A 582 -3.58 27.44 -10.57
CA VAL A 582 -2.72 28.63 -10.63
C VAL A 582 -1.45 28.25 -11.38
N THR A 583 -1.43 28.55 -12.68
CA THR A 583 -0.30 28.22 -13.57
C THR A 583 0.88 29.19 -13.43
N ASP A 584 0.60 30.43 -13.03
CA ASP A 584 1.61 31.43 -12.66
C ASP A 584 1.36 31.86 -11.22
N CYS A 585 2.34 31.63 -10.34
CA CYS A 585 2.23 32.00 -8.94
C CYS A 585 2.53 33.49 -8.70
N VAL A 586 3.03 34.24 -9.68
CA VAL A 586 3.21 35.69 -9.59
C VAL A 586 1.86 36.39 -9.75
N LEU A 587 1.48 37.17 -8.73
CA LEU A 587 0.27 37.97 -8.72
C LEU A 587 0.47 39.25 -9.54
N ALA A 588 -0.56 39.60 -10.31
CA ALA A 588 -0.58 40.78 -11.19
C ALA A 588 -0.61 42.11 -10.43
#